data_AF-A0A944TT18-F1
#
_entry.id   AF-A0A944TT18-F1
#
_cell.length_a   1.000
_cell.length_b   1.000
_cell.length_c   1.000
_cell.angle_alpha   90.00
_cell.angle_beta   90.00
_cell.angle_gamma   90.00
#
_symmetry.space_group_name_H-M   'P 1'
#
loop_
_entity.id
_entity.type
_entity.pdbx_description
1 polymer ?
#
loop_
_entity_poly.entity_id
_entity_poly.type
_entity_poly.pdbx_seq_one_letter_code
_entity_poly.pdbx_strand_id
1 'polypeptide(L)'
;MRKILSLLIFIILAGVIYYAFFNPSKKDFYAEKEAEHQKAKTLHKNTRPKKDPYKNRSLKEVESDKEAEENLVEIPATVEQRRADEEKYILELEREEFETLGRRTISKMPLKKNIRKNSHGEVHSIPEATMEAGRQLARLKKILLKRPEFIPQGLKNYYQCANQNDIPTSIRALCLTNFVQFKRQIGESVDMKKYPKDVVRLAKLALEI
;
A
#
# COMPACT_ATOMS: atom_id res chain seq x y z
N MET A 1 -56.53 -1.81 -18.99
CA MET A 1 -55.38 -0.86 -19.04
C MET A 1 -54.92 -0.37 -17.65
N ARG A 2 -55.78 0.11 -16.75
CA ARG A 2 -55.35 0.64 -15.42
C ARG A 2 -54.52 -0.32 -14.54
N LYS A 3 -54.81 -1.64 -14.58
CA LYS A 3 -54.07 -2.63 -13.76
C LYS A 3 -52.62 -2.86 -14.20
N ILE A 4 -52.33 -2.73 -15.50
CA ILE A 4 -50.98 -2.92 -16.05
C ILE A 4 -50.07 -1.75 -15.66
N LEU A 5 -50.60 -0.53 -15.66
CA LEU A 5 -49.86 0.68 -15.28
C LEU A 5 -49.44 0.64 -13.80
N SER A 6 -50.32 0.16 -12.91
CA SER A 6 -50.01 0.03 -11.48
C SER A 6 -48.89 -0.98 -11.19
N LEU A 7 -48.79 -2.04 -11.98
CA LEU A 7 -47.78 -3.09 -11.79
C LEU A 7 -46.39 -2.62 -12.23
N LEU A 8 -46.31 -1.85 -13.33
CA LEU A 8 -45.06 -1.26 -13.80
C LEU A 8 -44.49 -0.23 -12.81
N ILE A 9 -45.35 0.59 -12.20
CA ILE A 9 -44.93 1.56 -11.18
C ILE A 9 -44.32 0.84 -9.96
N PHE A 10 -44.91 -0.28 -9.54
CA PHE A 10 -44.39 -1.07 -8.42
C PHE A 10 -43.00 -1.67 -8.70
N ILE A 11 -42.78 -2.19 -9.91
CA ILE A 11 -41.48 -2.76 -10.30
C ILE A 11 -40.40 -1.66 -10.34
N ILE A 12 -40.72 -0.48 -10.86
CA ILE A 12 -39.79 0.65 -10.90
C ILE A 12 -39.44 1.12 -9.48
N LEU A 13 -40.45 1.29 -8.61
CA LEU A 13 -40.22 1.68 -7.21
C LEU A 13 -39.38 0.65 -6.45
N ALA A 14 -39.67 -0.64 -6.62
CA ALA A 14 -38.89 -1.71 -6.02
C ALA A 14 -37.44 -1.71 -6.52
N GLY A 15 -37.23 -1.45 -7.82
CA GLY A 15 -35.90 -1.31 -8.41
C GLY A 15 -35.12 -0.11 -7.87
N VAL A 16 -35.77 1.04 -7.70
CA VAL A 16 -35.14 2.26 -7.13
C VAL A 16 -34.78 2.04 -5.66
N ILE A 17 -35.68 1.44 -4.87
CA ILE A 17 -35.42 1.12 -3.46
C ILE A 17 -34.27 0.12 -3.36
N TYR A 18 -34.29 -0.94 -4.17
CA TYR A 18 -33.21 -1.93 -4.21
C TYR A 18 -31.88 -1.27 -4.58
N TYR A 19 -31.86 -0.41 -5.59
CA TYR A 19 -30.66 0.31 -6.01
C TYR A 19 -30.13 1.26 -4.92
N ALA A 20 -31.02 1.99 -4.23
CA ALA A 20 -30.63 2.88 -3.14
C ALA A 20 -30.08 2.11 -1.92
N PHE A 21 -30.63 0.94 -1.60
CA PHE A 21 -30.19 0.14 -0.45
C PHE A 21 -28.88 -0.61 -0.71
N PHE A 22 -28.68 -1.12 -1.94
CA PHE A 22 -27.50 -1.91 -2.29
C PHE A 22 -26.35 -1.10 -2.88
N ASN A 23 -26.56 0.18 -3.18
CA ASN A 23 -25.52 1.05 -3.68
C ASN A 23 -25.33 2.24 -2.72
N PRO A 24 -24.88 1.98 -1.46
CA PRO A 24 -24.65 3.03 -0.49
C PRO A 24 -23.74 4.08 -1.11
N SER A 25 -24.23 5.32 -1.13
CA SER A 25 -23.52 6.48 -1.68
C SER A 25 -22.11 6.49 -1.11
N LYS A 26 -21.10 6.34 -1.98
CA LYS A 26 -19.67 6.32 -1.60
C LYS A 26 -19.26 7.51 -0.71
N LYS A 27 -20.06 8.59 -0.69
CA LYS A 27 -19.81 9.81 0.09
C LYS A 27 -19.71 9.55 1.61
N ASP A 28 -20.48 8.63 2.16
CA ASP A 28 -20.51 8.43 3.62
C ASP A 28 -19.24 7.73 4.13
N PHE A 29 -18.65 6.86 3.31
CA PHE A 29 -17.41 6.14 3.64
C PHE A 29 -16.18 7.06 3.65
N TYR A 30 -16.14 8.10 2.81
CA TYR A 30 -15.02 9.04 2.80
C TYR A 30 -15.09 10.04 3.97
N ALA A 31 -16.29 10.45 4.40
CA ALA A 31 -16.48 11.40 5.50
C ALA A 31 -16.02 10.83 6.86
N GLU A 32 -16.27 9.55 7.13
CA GLU A 32 -15.84 8.90 8.38
C GLU A 32 -14.31 8.77 8.45
N LYS A 33 -13.65 8.49 7.32
CA LYS A 33 -12.19 8.32 7.25
C LYS A 33 -11.42 9.65 7.39
N GLU A 34 -12.00 10.76 6.97
CA GLU A 34 -11.42 12.10 7.18
C GLU A 34 -11.46 12.53 8.66
N ALA A 35 -12.50 12.13 9.40
CA ALA A 35 -12.63 12.41 10.83
C ALA A 35 -11.59 11.67 11.68
N GLU A 36 -11.26 10.41 11.34
CA GLU A 36 -10.21 9.65 12.03
C GLU A 36 -8.80 10.19 11.74
N HIS A 37 -8.53 10.62 10.50
CA HIS A 37 -7.24 11.21 10.14
C HIS A 37 -6.99 12.56 10.83
N GLN A 38 -8.03 13.35 11.11
CA GLN A 38 -7.91 14.58 11.92
C GLN A 38 -7.61 14.28 13.39
N LYS A 39 -8.24 13.25 13.98
CA LYS A 39 -7.95 12.82 15.37
C LYS A 39 -6.53 12.27 15.54
N ALA A 40 -5.97 11.60 14.55
CA ALA A 40 -4.58 11.13 14.61
C ALA A 40 -3.55 12.27 14.53
N LYS A 41 -3.85 13.37 13.83
CA LYS A 41 -2.97 14.55 13.72
C LYS A 41 -2.89 15.35 15.02
N THR A 42 -3.94 15.35 15.85
CA THR A 42 -3.92 16.05 17.15
C THR A 42 -3.15 15.28 18.22
N LEU A 43 -3.01 13.95 18.12
CA LEU A 43 -2.31 13.14 19.11
C LEU A 43 -0.77 13.20 19.00
N HIS A 44 -0.22 13.47 17.81
CA HIS A 44 1.22 13.40 17.55
C HIS A 44 2.02 14.68 17.88
N LYS A 45 1.37 15.74 18.38
CA LYS A 45 2.03 17.04 18.64
C LYS A 45 2.85 17.11 19.94
N ASN A 46 2.98 16.01 20.71
CA ASN A 46 3.55 16.05 22.05
C ASN A 46 4.75 15.11 22.32
N THR A 47 5.33 14.50 21.28
CA THR A 47 6.58 13.73 21.41
C THR A 47 7.79 14.64 21.15
N ARG A 48 8.50 15.00 22.23
CA ARG A 48 9.78 15.71 22.19
C ARG A 48 10.81 14.92 21.36
N PRO A 49 11.63 15.59 20.52
CA PRO A 49 12.69 14.93 19.78
C PRO A 49 13.74 14.37 20.75
N LYS A 50 14.02 13.07 20.66
CA LYS A 50 15.21 12.46 21.29
C LYS A 50 16.44 12.93 20.53
N LYS A 51 17.43 13.45 21.26
CA LYS A 51 18.73 13.89 20.72
C LYS A 51 19.51 12.66 20.23
N ASP A 52 19.90 12.66 18.96
CA ASP A 52 20.78 11.63 18.38
C ASP A 52 22.20 11.74 18.95
N PRO A 53 22.85 10.63 19.36
CA PRO A 53 24.18 10.63 19.96
C PRO A 53 25.27 10.19 18.97
N TYR A 54 25.28 10.67 17.72
CA TYR A 54 26.39 10.41 16.80
C TYR A 54 27.04 11.71 16.33
N LYS A 55 27.92 12.20 17.21
CA LYS A 55 28.87 13.28 16.95
C LYS A 55 30.26 12.66 16.81
N ASN A 56 31.00 13.15 15.81
CA ASN A 56 32.43 12.95 15.51
C ASN A 56 32.81 11.74 14.63
N ARG A 57 32.85 11.98 13.32
CA ARG A 57 33.84 11.35 12.44
C ARG A 57 34.74 12.45 11.88
N SER A 58 36.01 12.40 12.25
CA SER A 58 37.09 13.29 11.81
C SER A 58 37.23 13.23 10.29
N LEU A 59 37.07 14.37 9.62
CA LEU A 59 37.61 14.55 8.27
C LEU A 59 39.15 14.56 8.39
N LYS A 60 39.81 13.74 7.59
CA LYS A 60 41.21 13.98 7.19
C LYS A 60 41.15 14.57 5.80
N GLU A 61 41.85 15.68 5.66
CA GLU A 61 42.10 16.42 4.43
C GLU A 61 42.76 15.51 3.38
N VAL A 62 42.22 15.55 2.17
CA VAL A 62 42.93 15.19 0.94
C VAL A 62 42.75 16.38 0.01
N GLU A 63 43.81 17.19 -0.08
CA GLU A 63 43.98 18.25 -1.08
C GLU A 63 44.52 17.67 -2.39
N SER A 64 44.30 18.43 -3.48
CA SER A 64 44.93 18.34 -4.80
C SER A 64 44.46 17.17 -5.68
N ASP A 65 43.92 17.34 -6.90
CA ASP A 65 44.19 18.37 -7.91
C ASP A 65 42.97 18.69 -8.80
N LYS A 66 43.16 19.82 -9.51
CA LYS A 66 42.28 20.60 -10.38
C LYS A 66 41.76 19.84 -11.61
N GLU A 67 40.46 19.97 -11.88
CA GLU A 67 39.89 20.35 -13.18
C GLU A 67 38.45 20.85 -12.93
N ALA A 68 38.26 22.16 -13.07
CA ALA A 68 37.02 22.86 -12.79
C ALA A 68 36.05 22.71 -13.97
N GLU A 69 35.40 21.55 -14.04
CA GLU A 69 34.15 21.42 -14.76
C GLU A 69 33.04 21.98 -13.85
N GLU A 70 32.26 22.91 -14.38
CA GLU A 70 31.17 23.63 -13.70
C GLU A 70 30.04 22.65 -13.36
N ASN A 71 30.28 21.80 -12.36
CA ASN A 71 29.35 20.82 -11.84
C ASN A 71 28.30 21.58 -11.02
N LEU A 72 27.23 22.02 -11.70
CA LEU A 72 26.01 22.48 -11.07
C LEU A 72 25.53 21.39 -10.11
N VAL A 73 25.83 21.57 -8.83
CA VAL A 73 25.35 20.69 -7.75
C VAL A 73 23.82 20.76 -7.77
N GLU A 74 23.17 19.73 -8.28
CA GLU A 74 21.72 19.58 -8.21
C GLU A 74 21.31 19.65 -6.73
N ILE A 75 20.66 20.74 -6.34
CA ILE A 75 20.12 20.90 -4.99
C ILE A 75 19.09 19.77 -4.80
N PRO A 76 19.24 18.90 -3.79
CA PRO A 76 18.33 17.80 -3.59
C PRO A 76 16.91 18.34 -3.39
N ALA A 77 15.98 17.85 -4.21
CA ALA A 77 14.57 18.25 -4.12
C ALA A 77 14.06 18.17 -2.68
N THR A 78 13.26 19.18 -2.30
CA THR A 78 12.65 19.23 -0.96
C THR A 78 11.74 18.01 -0.75
N VAL A 79 11.46 17.67 0.51
CA VAL A 79 10.55 16.55 0.83
C VAL A 79 9.16 16.81 0.25
N GLU A 80 8.75 18.07 0.24
CA GLU A 80 7.50 18.57 -0.31
C GLU A 80 7.44 18.37 -1.83
N GLN A 81 8.51 18.74 -2.54
CA GLN A 81 8.60 18.54 -3.98
C GLN A 81 8.53 17.05 -4.35
N ARG A 82 9.29 16.20 -3.64
CA ARG A 82 9.23 14.74 -3.87
C ARG A 82 7.84 14.14 -3.64
N ARG A 83 7.10 14.65 -2.65
CA ARG A 83 5.71 14.21 -2.40
C ARG A 83 4.77 14.67 -3.51
N ALA A 84 4.93 15.90 -4.00
CA ALA A 84 4.13 16.43 -5.10
C ALA A 84 4.39 15.66 -6.41
N ASP A 85 5.66 15.38 -6.72
CA ASP A 85 6.06 14.61 -7.90
C ASP A 85 5.51 13.17 -7.84
N GLU A 86 5.61 12.52 -6.67
CA GLU A 86 5.05 11.19 -6.47
C GLU A 86 3.51 11.19 -6.60
N GLU A 87 2.84 12.20 -6.07
CA GLU A 87 1.40 12.34 -6.20
C GLU A 87 0.97 12.56 -7.65
N LYS A 88 1.65 13.45 -8.37
CA LYS A 88 1.43 13.68 -9.79
C LYS A 88 1.62 12.38 -10.59
N TYR A 89 2.73 11.67 -10.35
CA TYR A 89 2.99 10.37 -10.97
C TYR A 89 1.85 9.36 -10.73
N ILE A 90 1.32 9.26 -9.51
CA ILE A 90 0.21 8.34 -9.20
C ILE A 90 -1.08 8.74 -9.95
N LEU A 91 -1.34 10.04 -10.06
CA LEU A 91 -2.53 10.56 -10.74
C LEU A 91 -2.46 10.41 -12.26
N GLU A 92 -1.27 10.46 -12.84
CA GLU A 92 -1.04 10.32 -14.28
C GLU A 92 -0.78 8.86 -14.71
N LEU A 93 -0.54 7.95 -13.76
CA LEU A 93 -0.25 6.54 -14.02
C LEU A 93 -1.32 5.86 -14.88
N GLU A 94 -0.89 5.22 -15.96
CA GLU A 94 -1.79 4.46 -16.83
C GLU A 94 -2.03 3.02 -16.34
N ARG A 95 -3.08 2.39 -16.86
CA ARG A 95 -3.44 1.01 -16.48
C ARG A 95 -2.33 0.01 -16.80
N GLU A 96 -1.75 0.09 -18.00
CA GLU A 96 -0.70 -0.84 -18.44
C GLU A 96 0.58 -0.69 -17.59
N GLU A 97 0.92 0.56 -17.27
CA GLU A 97 2.05 0.88 -16.38
C GLU A 97 1.81 0.32 -14.98
N PHE A 98 0.59 0.45 -14.44
CA PHE A 98 0.21 -0.14 -13.16
C PHE A 98 0.30 -1.66 -13.18
N GLU A 99 -0.18 -2.32 -14.24
CA GLU A 99 -0.10 -3.78 -14.39
C GLU A 99 1.36 -4.25 -14.45
N THR A 100 2.21 -3.52 -15.18
CA THR A 100 3.65 -3.79 -15.25
C THR A 100 4.34 -3.56 -13.91
N LEU A 101 4.00 -2.49 -13.19
CA LEU A 101 4.49 -2.22 -11.85
C LEU A 101 4.12 -3.37 -10.91
N GLY A 102 2.85 -3.78 -10.90
CA GLY A 102 2.36 -4.89 -10.09
C GLY A 102 3.13 -6.19 -10.34
N ARG A 103 3.27 -6.60 -11.60
CA ARG A 103 4.05 -7.79 -11.98
C ARG A 103 5.50 -7.69 -11.53
N ARG A 104 6.16 -6.55 -11.76
CA ARG A 104 7.55 -6.30 -11.34
C ARG A 104 7.72 -6.33 -9.83
N THR A 105 6.76 -5.77 -9.08
CA THR A 105 6.77 -5.81 -7.63
C THR A 105 6.70 -7.25 -7.14
N ILE A 106 5.76 -8.06 -7.64
CA ILE A 106 5.62 -9.47 -7.21
C ILE A 106 6.84 -10.30 -7.62
N SER A 107 7.38 -10.12 -8.83
CA SER A 107 8.54 -10.91 -9.29
C SER A 107 9.83 -10.62 -8.53
N LYS A 108 9.96 -9.43 -7.93
CA LYS A 108 11.10 -9.03 -7.10
C LYS A 108 10.96 -9.39 -5.62
N MET A 109 9.89 -10.08 -5.23
CA MET A 109 9.70 -10.50 -3.84
C MET A 109 10.84 -11.43 -3.40
N PRO A 110 11.43 -11.23 -2.22
CA PRO A 110 12.51 -12.07 -1.75
C PRO A 110 11.98 -13.48 -1.52
N LEU A 111 12.77 -14.47 -1.92
CA LEU A 111 12.47 -15.86 -1.67
C LEU A 111 13.07 -16.29 -0.33
N LYS A 112 12.40 -17.17 0.41
CA LYS A 112 12.87 -17.77 1.67
C LYS A 112 14.29 -18.30 1.56
N LYS A 113 14.63 -18.95 0.44
CA LYS A 113 15.96 -19.50 0.16
C LYS A 113 17.05 -18.42 0.07
N ASN A 114 16.71 -17.22 -0.43
CA ASN A 114 17.68 -16.12 -0.58
C ASN A 114 17.92 -15.43 0.76
N ILE A 115 16.87 -15.27 1.58
CA ILE A 115 17.00 -14.67 2.92
C ILE A 115 17.83 -15.55 3.85
N ARG A 116 17.65 -16.87 3.83
CA ARG A 116 18.40 -17.80 4.69
C ARG A 116 19.91 -17.75 4.42
N LYS A 117 20.33 -17.63 3.16
CA LYS A 117 21.75 -17.60 2.77
C LYS A 117 22.51 -16.42 3.37
N ASN A 118 21.82 -15.30 3.59
CA ASN A 118 22.43 -14.07 4.10
C ASN A 118 22.41 -14.00 5.65
N SER A 119 21.89 -15.02 6.34
CA SER A 119 21.69 -15.00 7.79
C SER A 119 22.95 -15.31 8.63
N HIS A 120 24.09 -15.61 8.01
CA HIS A 120 25.31 -16.00 8.73
C HIS A 120 26.04 -14.87 9.48
N GLY A 121 25.49 -13.65 9.54
CA GLY A 121 26.05 -12.54 10.34
C GLY A 121 25.05 -11.48 10.81
N GLU A 122 23.80 -11.54 10.35
CA GLU A 122 22.79 -10.48 10.54
C GLU A 122 21.49 -11.05 11.14
N VAL A 123 21.56 -11.68 12.31
CA VAL A 123 20.37 -12.29 12.95
C VAL A 123 19.48 -11.24 13.64
N HIS A 124 20.00 -10.02 13.84
CA HIS A 124 19.30 -8.95 14.57
C HIS A 124 18.66 -7.88 13.68
N SER A 125 18.94 -7.87 12.37
CA SER A 125 18.38 -6.90 11.41
C SER A 125 17.32 -7.55 10.52
N ILE A 126 16.37 -6.72 10.06
CA ILE A 126 15.46 -7.12 8.99
C ILE A 126 16.27 -7.10 7.68
N PRO A 127 16.30 -8.19 6.88
CA PRO A 127 17.03 -8.20 5.63
C PRO A 127 16.55 -7.09 4.69
N GLU A 128 17.47 -6.37 4.04
CA GLU A 128 17.16 -5.23 3.16
C GLU A 128 16.14 -5.60 2.07
N ALA A 129 16.25 -6.80 1.50
CA ALA A 129 15.30 -7.29 0.51
C ALA A 129 13.85 -7.42 1.04
N THR A 130 13.69 -7.67 2.34
CA THR A 130 12.38 -7.69 3.01
C THR A 130 11.84 -6.27 3.21
N MET A 131 12.71 -5.34 3.60
CA MET A 131 12.34 -3.92 3.74
C MET A 131 11.92 -3.33 2.39
N GLU A 132 12.67 -3.62 1.34
CA GLU A 132 12.37 -3.17 -0.01
C GLU A 132 11.05 -3.74 -0.53
N ALA A 133 10.78 -5.03 -0.31
CA ALA A 133 9.49 -5.63 -0.62
C ALA A 133 8.33 -4.91 0.10
N GLY A 134 8.52 -4.55 1.37
CA GLY A 134 7.56 -3.76 2.14
C GLY A 134 7.30 -2.39 1.51
N ARG A 135 8.36 -1.66 1.11
CA ARG A 135 8.25 -0.35 0.43
C ARG A 135 7.51 -0.45 -0.89
N GLN A 136 7.81 -1.47 -1.71
CA GLN A 136 7.13 -1.69 -2.99
C GLN A 136 5.64 -2.03 -2.80
N LEU A 137 5.29 -2.85 -1.80
CA LEU A 137 3.88 -3.16 -1.48
C LEU A 137 3.13 -1.93 -0.95
N ALA A 138 3.79 -1.07 -0.17
CA ALA A 138 3.23 0.18 0.30
C ALA A 138 2.98 1.16 -0.85
N ARG A 139 3.87 1.22 -1.85
CA ARG A 139 3.68 2.00 -3.08
C ARG A 139 2.44 1.53 -3.86
N LEU A 140 2.28 0.21 -4.07
CA LEU A 140 1.08 -0.35 -4.69
C LEU A 140 -0.18 0.03 -3.91
N LYS A 141 -0.16 -0.08 -2.57
CA LYS A 141 -1.29 0.30 -1.72
C LYS A 141 -1.66 1.77 -1.89
N LYS A 142 -0.66 2.66 -1.89
CA LYS A 142 -0.87 4.11 -2.06
C LYS A 142 -1.51 4.44 -3.40
N ILE A 143 -1.06 3.79 -4.48
CA ILE A 143 -1.69 3.93 -5.80
C ILE A 143 -3.15 3.50 -5.75
N LEU A 144 -3.45 2.32 -5.19
CA LEU A 144 -4.83 1.80 -5.13
C LEU A 144 -5.78 2.64 -4.28
N LEU A 145 -5.26 3.30 -3.23
CA LEU A 145 -6.05 4.24 -2.43
C LEU A 145 -6.41 5.51 -3.22
N LYS A 146 -5.52 5.98 -4.10
CA LYS A 146 -5.72 7.19 -4.92
C LYS A 146 -6.41 6.93 -6.27
N ARG A 147 -6.26 5.73 -6.82
CA ARG A 147 -6.79 5.30 -8.12
C ARG A 147 -7.61 3.99 -7.93
N PRO A 148 -8.83 4.06 -7.34
CA PRO A 148 -9.63 2.88 -7.04
C PRO A 148 -10.00 2.02 -8.27
N GLU A 149 -9.97 2.59 -9.47
CA GLU A 149 -10.18 1.86 -10.73
C GLU A 149 -9.13 0.77 -10.98
N PHE A 150 -7.99 0.81 -10.29
CA PHE A 150 -6.93 -0.21 -10.36
C PHE A 150 -7.09 -1.33 -9.32
N ILE A 151 -8.08 -1.25 -8.43
CA ILE A 151 -8.32 -2.27 -7.39
C ILE A 151 -8.43 -3.69 -7.98
N PRO A 152 -9.15 -3.95 -9.08
CA PRO A 152 -9.24 -5.31 -9.65
C PRO A 152 -7.87 -5.91 -9.99
N GLN A 153 -6.98 -5.14 -10.60
CA GLN A 153 -5.60 -5.54 -10.90
C GLN A 153 -4.77 -5.69 -9.62
N GLY A 154 -4.88 -4.75 -8.69
CA GLY A 154 -4.19 -4.80 -7.40
C GLY A 154 -4.54 -6.06 -6.60
N LEU A 155 -5.82 -6.44 -6.59
CA LEU A 155 -6.31 -7.65 -5.93
C LEU A 155 -5.69 -8.92 -6.52
N LYS A 156 -5.49 -8.99 -7.85
CA LYS A 156 -4.79 -10.12 -8.48
C LYS A 156 -3.35 -10.23 -7.96
N ASN A 157 -2.62 -9.12 -7.89
CA ASN A 157 -1.24 -9.09 -7.41
C ASN A 157 -1.14 -9.50 -5.93
N TYR A 158 -2.00 -8.95 -5.06
CA TYR A 158 -1.99 -9.32 -3.64
C TYR A 158 -2.41 -10.77 -3.41
N TYR A 159 -3.39 -11.28 -4.17
CA TYR A 159 -3.79 -12.68 -4.12
C TYR A 159 -2.63 -13.61 -4.49
N GLN A 160 -1.92 -13.32 -5.59
CA GLN A 160 -0.75 -14.10 -6.02
C GLN A 160 0.34 -14.08 -4.95
N CYS A 161 0.69 -12.89 -4.45
CA CYS A 161 1.69 -12.73 -3.39
C CYS A 161 1.35 -13.53 -2.12
N ALA A 162 0.10 -13.45 -1.63
CA ALA A 162 -0.33 -14.14 -0.42
C ALA A 162 -0.26 -15.68 -0.55
N ASN A 163 -0.42 -16.21 -1.76
CA ASN A 163 -0.44 -17.65 -2.03
C ASN A 163 0.93 -18.24 -2.41
N GLN A 164 1.94 -17.43 -2.72
CA GLN A 164 3.24 -17.91 -3.17
C GLN A 164 4.09 -18.43 -1.99
N ASN A 165 4.19 -19.76 -1.87
CA ASN A 165 4.79 -20.41 -0.69
C ASN A 165 6.29 -20.13 -0.48
N ASP A 166 7.01 -19.76 -1.52
CA ASP A 166 8.43 -19.44 -1.45
C ASP A 166 8.72 -18.04 -0.90
N ILE A 167 7.72 -17.16 -0.81
CA ILE A 167 7.84 -15.83 -0.21
C ILE A 167 7.77 -15.95 1.33
N PRO A 168 8.56 -15.16 2.10
CA PRO A 168 8.46 -15.07 3.55
C PRO A 168 7.05 -14.87 4.07
N THR A 169 6.72 -15.58 5.15
CA THR A 169 5.38 -15.55 5.76
C THR A 169 4.92 -14.14 6.14
N SER A 170 5.82 -13.27 6.59
CA SER A 170 5.53 -11.87 6.93
C SER A 170 5.08 -11.05 5.71
N ILE A 171 5.77 -11.17 4.57
CA ILE A 171 5.40 -10.50 3.33
C ILE A 171 4.07 -11.03 2.79
N ARG A 172 3.89 -12.36 2.81
CA ARG A 172 2.60 -12.98 2.43
C ARG A 172 1.45 -12.49 3.30
N ALA A 173 1.68 -12.34 4.60
CA ALA A 173 0.69 -11.81 5.53
C ALA A 173 0.35 -10.35 5.21
N LEU A 174 1.35 -9.50 4.93
CA LEU A 174 1.13 -8.12 4.48
C LEU A 174 0.32 -8.06 3.18
N CYS A 175 0.60 -8.95 2.22
CA CYS A 175 -0.18 -9.07 1.00
C CYS A 175 -1.64 -9.49 1.29
N LEU A 176 -1.85 -10.45 2.18
CA LEU A 176 -3.21 -10.86 2.59
C LEU A 176 -3.95 -9.73 3.32
N THR A 177 -3.30 -8.99 4.21
CA THR A 177 -3.89 -7.81 4.88
C THR A 177 -4.40 -6.80 3.86
N ASN A 178 -3.56 -6.41 2.88
CA ASN A 178 -3.97 -5.46 1.85
C ASN A 178 -5.08 -6.03 0.95
N PHE A 179 -5.01 -7.32 0.59
CA PHE A 179 -6.07 -8.00 -0.16
C PHE A 179 -7.42 -7.93 0.54
N VAL A 180 -7.45 -8.24 1.84
CA VAL A 180 -8.67 -8.18 2.67
C VAL A 180 -9.20 -6.75 2.77
N GLN A 181 -8.32 -5.77 3.00
CA GLN A 181 -8.72 -4.36 3.08
C GLN A 181 -9.39 -3.89 1.78
N PHE A 182 -8.79 -4.17 0.62
CA PHE A 182 -9.36 -3.75 -0.66
C PHE A 182 -10.60 -4.55 -1.07
N LYS A 183 -10.71 -5.84 -0.71
CA LYS A 183 -11.95 -6.62 -0.89
C LYS A 183 -13.09 -6.04 -0.07
N ARG A 184 -12.84 -5.70 1.20
CA ARG A 184 -13.85 -5.03 2.06
C ARG A 184 -14.27 -3.68 1.48
N GLN A 185 -13.34 -2.89 0.94
CA GLN A 185 -13.63 -1.60 0.33
C GLN A 185 -14.60 -1.70 -0.87
N ILE A 186 -14.60 -2.83 -1.59
CA ILE A 186 -15.54 -3.08 -2.70
C ILE A 186 -16.75 -3.93 -2.28
N GLY A 187 -17.00 -4.08 -0.97
CA GLY A 187 -18.14 -4.82 -0.43
C GLY A 187 -18.01 -6.34 -0.48
N GLU A 188 -16.79 -6.87 -0.72
CA GLU A 188 -16.54 -8.30 -0.78
C GLU A 188 -15.88 -8.83 0.50
N SER A 189 -16.27 -10.04 0.92
CA SER A 189 -15.63 -10.77 2.02
C SER A 189 -14.53 -11.71 1.50
N VAL A 190 -13.53 -11.98 2.35
CA VAL A 190 -12.45 -12.95 2.04
C VAL A 190 -12.60 -14.17 2.93
N ASP A 191 -12.62 -15.35 2.33
CA ASP A 191 -12.53 -16.62 3.06
C ASP A 191 -11.10 -16.87 3.52
N MET A 192 -10.82 -16.47 4.76
CA MET A 192 -9.51 -16.62 5.39
C MET A 192 -9.09 -18.09 5.57
N LYS A 193 -10.02 -19.06 5.53
CA LYS A 193 -9.70 -20.49 5.71
C LYS A 193 -8.89 -21.06 4.56
N LYS A 194 -8.89 -20.40 3.40
CA LYS A 194 -8.14 -20.81 2.20
C LYS A 194 -6.63 -20.51 2.27
N TYR A 195 -6.19 -19.76 3.27
CA TYR A 195 -4.79 -19.33 3.41
C TYR A 195 -4.10 -20.07 4.55
N PRO A 196 -2.75 -20.22 4.51
CA PRO A 196 -2.02 -20.89 5.59
C PRO A 196 -2.23 -20.22 6.95
N LYS A 197 -2.36 -21.02 8.01
CA LYS A 197 -2.67 -20.55 9.37
C LYS A 197 -1.74 -19.44 9.85
N ASP A 198 -0.43 -19.56 9.61
CA ASP A 198 0.54 -18.54 10.02
C ASP A 198 0.38 -17.20 9.30
N VAL A 199 0.04 -17.26 8.01
CA VAL A 199 -0.23 -16.07 7.19
C VAL A 199 -1.50 -15.37 7.69
N VAL A 200 -2.55 -16.14 7.95
CA VAL A 200 -3.82 -15.64 8.50
C VAL A 200 -3.62 -15.02 9.87
N ARG A 201 -2.88 -15.68 10.76
CA ARG A 201 -2.60 -15.18 12.12
C ARG A 201 -1.94 -13.81 12.08
N LEU A 202 -0.87 -13.65 11.29
CA LEU A 202 -0.16 -12.37 11.16
C LEU A 202 -1.04 -11.30 10.47
N ALA A 203 -1.80 -11.69 9.45
CA ALA A 203 -2.66 -10.75 8.75
C ALA A 203 -3.76 -10.17 9.65
N LYS A 204 -4.35 -11.01 10.53
CA LYS A 204 -5.35 -10.57 11.52
C LYS A 204 -4.78 -9.54 12.49
N LEU A 205 -3.59 -9.77 13.03
CA LEU A 205 -2.92 -8.80 13.92
C LEU A 205 -2.76 -7.43 13.26
N ALA A 206 -2.49 -7.38 11.95
CA ALA A 206 -2.36 -6.14 11.21
C ALA A 206 -3.70 -5.50 10.79
N LEU A 207 -4.82 -6.22 10.90
CA LEU A 207 -6.17 -5.73 10.60
C LEU A 207 -6.92 -5.23 11.84
N GLU A 208 -6.46 -5.58 13.03
CA GLU A 208 -7.03 -5.19 14.32
C GLU A 208 -6.47 -3.86 14.86
N ILE A 209 -5.54 -3.24 14.11
CA ILE A 209 -4.98 -1.91 14.35
C ILE A 209 -5.74 -0.90 13.49
#